data_AF-A0A6I4IM80-F1
#
_entry.id   AF-A0A6I4IM80-F1
#
_cell.length_a   1.000
_cell.length_b   1.000
_cell.length_c   1.000
_cell.angle_alpha   90.00
_cell.angle_beta   90.00
_cell.angle_gamma   90.00
#
_symmetry.space_group_name_H-M   'P 1'
#
loop_
_entity.id
_entity.type
_entity.pdbx_description
1 polymer ?
#
loop_
_entity_poly.entity_id
_entity_poly.type
_entity_poly.pdbx_seq_one_letter_code
_entity_poly.pdbx_strand_id
1 'polypeptide(L)'
;RVFGRFFALFNRVFTRASDNYGKGVSRVISHKASAMGVYAALLGLTVGISYIVPGGFVPAQDKQYLISFAQLPNGASLDRTEAVIRKMSDTALKQPGVESAVAFPGLSINGFTNSSSAGIVFVTLKPFDERKA
;
A
#
# COMPACT_ATOMS: atom_id res chain seq x y z
N ARG A 1 -11.08 -7.93 47.82
CA ARG A 1 -10.02 -8.92 48.15
C ARG A 1 -9.90 -10.07 47.12
N VAL A 2 -10.36 -9.92 45.86
CA VAL A 2 -10.42 -11.03 44.88
C VAL A 2 -9.20 -11.09 43.93
N PHE A 3 -8.53 -9.97 43.65
CA PHE A 3 -7.38 -9.93 42.72
C PHE A 3 -6.00 -10.17 43.37
N GLY A 4 -5.92 -10.35 44.68
CA GLY A 4 -4.63 -10.40 45.40
C GLY A 4 -3.70 -11.52 44.97
N ARG A 5 -4.25 -12.69 44.60
CA ARG A 5 -3.44 -13.85 44.14
C ARG A 5 -2.89 -13.66 42.72
N PHE A 6 -3.67 -13.02 41.84
CA PHE A 6 -3.21 -12.65 40.51
C PHE A 6 -2.07 -11.63 40.58
N PHE A 7 -2.24 -10.54 41.34
CA PHE A 7 -1.20 -9.53 41.50
C PHE A 7 0.04 -10.06 42.22
N ALA A 8 -0.11 -10.98 43.19
CA ALA A 8 1.04 -11.63 43.82
C ALA A 8 1.83 -12.51 42.84
N LEU A 9 1.14 -13.25 41.96
CA LEU A 9 1.79 -14.04 40.91
C LEU A 9 2.47 -13.14 39.87
N PHE A 10 1.78 -12.10 39.40
CA PHE A 10 2.34 -11.10 38.49
C PHE A 10 3.59 -10.45 39.09
N ASN A 11 3.52 -9.96 40.32
CA ASN A 11 4.66 -9.32 40.99
C ASN A 11 5.83 -10.30 41.13
N ARG A 12 5.57 -11.57 41.48
CA ARG A 12 6.63 -12.58 41.58
C ARG A 12 7.33 -12.84 40.24
N VAL A 13 6.55 -12.92 39.15
CA VAL A 13 7.10 -13.11 37.79
C VAL A 13 7.84 -11.86 37.34
N PHE A 14 7.26 -10.69 37.57
CA PHE A 14 7.84 -9.40 37.20
C PHE A 14 9.16 -9.16 37.93
N THR A 15 9.21 -9.30 39.25
CA THR A 15 10.45 -9.14 40.03
C THR A 15 11.52 -10.13 39.57
N ARG A 16 11.16 -11.40 39.33
CA ARG A 16 12.10 -12.38 38.79
C ARG A 16 12.63 -11.99 37.40
N ALA A 17 11.77 -11.45 36.54
CA ALA A 17 12.16 -10.95 35.23
C ALA A 17 13.09 -9.74 35.34
N SER A 18 12.79 -8.79 36.24
CA SER A 18 13.62 -7.62 36.52
C SER A 18 15.01 -8.01 37.04
N ASP A 19 15.08 -8.93 38.00
CA ASP A 19 16.36 -9.41 38.55
C ASP A 19 17.21 -10.12 37.49
N ASN A 20 16.57 -10.94 36.66
CA ASN A 20 17.23 -11.63 35.55
C ASN A 20 17.70 -10.66 34.47
N TYR A 21 16.90 -9.64 34.14
CA TYR A 21 17.28 -8.57 33.23
C TYR A 21 18.51 -7.81 33.77
N GLY A 22 18.50 -7.41 35.05
CA GLY A 22 19.63 -6.74 35.69
C GLY A 22 20.93 -7.56 35.63
N LYS A 23 20.84 -8.86 35.93
CA LYS A 23 21.97 -9.80 35.78
C LYS A 23 22.45 -9.91 34.32
N GLY A 24 21.51 -9.96 33.38
CA GLY A 24 21.80 -10.00 31.94
C GLY A 24 22.55 -8.74 31.47
N VAL A 25 22.06 -7.57 31.84
CA VAL A 25 22.69 -6.28 31.52
C VAL A 25 24.09 -6.21 32.14
N SER A 26 24.25 -6.58 33.42
CA SER A 26 25.55 -6.61 34.09
C SER A 26 26.55 -7.51 33.34
N ARG A 27 26.10 -8.68 32.86
CA ARG A 27 26.92 -9.60 32.06
C ARG A 27 27.30 -9.03 30.69
N VAL A 28 26.40 -8.32 30.02
CA VAL A 28 26.70 -7.67 28.73
C VAL A 28 27.72 -6.55 28.93
N ILE A 29 27.56 -5.74 29.99
CA ILE A 29 28.49 -4.65 30.32
C ILE A 29 29.88 -5.16 30.68
N SER A 30 29.98 -6.33 31.34
CA SER A 30 31.29 -6.91 31.63
C SER A 30 32.03 -7.41 30.39
N HIS A 31 31.32 -7.71 29.29
CA HIS A 31 31.89 -8.15 28.02
C HIS A 31 31.82 -7.04 26.95
N LYS A 32 32.43 -5.89 27.25
CA LYS A 32 32.35 -4.66 26.42
C LYS A 32 32.74 -4.89 24.96
N ALA A 33 33.81 -5.65 24.69
CA ALA A 33 34.29 -5.89 23.34
C ALA A 33 33.28 -6.69 22.49
N SER A 34 32.71 -7.77 23.03
CA SER A 34 31.68 -8.53 22.32
C SER A 34 30.39 -7.73 22.16
N ALA A 35 30.02 -6.92 23.17
CA ALA A 35 28.86 -6.04 23.08
C ALA A 35 29.01 -5.01 21.95
N MET A 36 30.19 -4.39 21.83
CA MET A 36 30.50 -3.48 20.72
C MET A 36 30.55 -4.18 19.36
N GLY A 37 31.04 -5.43 19.30
CA GLY A 37 31.03 -6.23 18.07
C GLY A 37 29.60 -6.52 17.57
N VAL A 38 28.71 -6.93 18.48
CA VAL A 38 27.29 -7.13 18.16
C VAL A 38 26.63 -5.82 17.72
N TYR A 39 26.93 -4.71 18.40
CA TYR A 39 26.40 -3.40 18.01
C TYR A 39 26.84 -3.00 16.59
N ALA A 40 28.12 -3.15 16.25
CA ALA A 40 28.61 -2.88 14.91
C ALA A 40 27.97 -3.79 13.85
N ALA A 41 27.75 -5.06 14.17
CA ALA A 41 27.06 -5.99 13.28
C ALA A 41 25.60 -5.56 13.03
N LEU A 42 24.88 -5.12 14.06
CA LEU A 42 23.51 -4.61 13.92
C LEU A 42 23.46 -3.33 13.08
N LEU A 43 24.43 -2.43 13.22
CA LEU A 43 24.55 -1.25 12.34
C LEU A 43 24.80 -1.66 10.89
N GLY A 44 25.73 -2.60 10.66
CA GLY A 44 26.01 -3.14 9.33
C GLY A 44 24.77 -3.77 8.69
N LEU A 45 24.01 -4.57 9.45
CA LEU A 45 22.74 -5.15 9.00
C LEU A 45 21.69 -4.07 8.69
N THR A 46 21.59 -3.04 9.52
CA THR A 46 20.65 -1.92 9.30
C THR A 46 20.96 -1.18 8.00
N VAL A 47 22.24 -0.92 7.73
CA VAL A 47 22.69 -0.31 6.48
C VAL A 47 22.42 -1.25 5.30
N GLY A 48 22.75 -2.53 5.44
CA GLY A 48 22.51 -3.55 4.40
C GLY A 48 21.03 -3.69 4.04
N ILE A 49 20.14 -3.77 5.03
CA ILE A 49 18.68 -3.85 4.82
C ILE A 49 18.18 -2.57 4.14
N SER A 50 18.66 -1.39 4.54
CA SER A 50 18.26 -0.13 3.92
C SER A 50 18.59 -0.06 2.42
N TYR A 51 19.63 -0.75 1.95
CA TYR A 51 19.95 -0.85 0.51
C TYR A 51 19.13 -1.92 -0.23
N ILE A 52 18.63 -2.94 0.47
CA ILE A 52 17.85 -4.03 -0.12
C ILE A 52 16.37 -3.63 -0.26
N VAL A 53 15.83 -2.87 0.70
CA VAL A 53 14.42 -2.46 0.69
C VAL A 53 14.21 -1.43 -0.42
N PRO A 54 13.32 -1.71 -1.40
CA PRO A 54 13.01 -0.75 -2.44
C PRO A 54 12.42 0.52 -1.87
N GLY A 55 12.93 1.67 -2.31
CA GLY A 55 12.33 2.96 -1.99
C GLY A 55 10.94 3.10 -2.60
N GLY A 56 10.07 3.84 -1.92
CA GLY A 56 8.75 4.22 -2.42
C GLY A 56 8.33 5.54 -1.80
N PHE A 57 7.44 6.29 -2.46
CA PHE A 57 6.92 7.55 -1.92
C PHE A 57 5.65 7.29 -1.11
N VAL A 58 4.54 7.01 -1.80
CA VAL A 58 3.25 6.66 -1.21
C VAL A 58 2.72 5.44 -1.96
N PRO A 59 2.31 4.37 -1.27
CA PRO A 59 1.77 3.19 -1.92
C PRO A 59 0.49 3.52 -2.68
N ALA A 60 0.28 2.90 -3.83
CA ALA A 60 -0.97 3.02 -4.56
C ALA A 60 -2.11 2.48 -3.69
N GLN A 61 -3.17 3.28 -3.56
CA GLN A 61 -4.37 2.93 -2.81
C GLN A 61 -5.54 2.72 -3.77
N ASP A 62 -6.38 1.75 -3.46
CA ASP A 62 -7.68 1.61 -4.10
C ASP A 62 -8.56 2.79 -3.65
N LYS A 63 -8.94 3.63 -4.61
CA LYS A 63 -9.80 4.80 -4.41
C LYS A 63 -11.24 4.55 -4.87
N GLN A 64 -11.61 3.30 -5.13
CA GLN A 64 -12.91 2.87 -5.68
C GLN A 64 -13.19 3.39 -7.11
N TYR A 65 -12.16 3.80 -7.83
CA TYR A 65 -12.29 4.08 -9.26
C TYR A 65 -10.98 3.80 -9.99
N LEU A 66 -11.11 3.45 -11.26
CA LEU A 66 -10.04 3.25 -12.22
C LEU A 66 -10.20 4.28 -13.34
N ILE A 67 -9.09 4.86 -13.77
CA ILE A 67 -9.08 5.73 -14.94
C ILE A 67 -8.54 4.92 -16.12
N SER A 68 -9.37 4.77 -17.14
CA SER A 68 -8.97 4.19 -18.43
C SER A 68 -8.99 5.28 -19.49
N PHE A 69 -8.09 5.24 -20.46
CA PHE A 69 -8.08 6.21 -21.57
C PHE A 69 -7.74 5.52 -22.88
N ALA A 70 -8.17 6.11 -23.98
CA ALA A 70 -7.82 5.71 -25.34
C ALA A 70 -7.14 6.87 -26.04
N GLN A 71 -6.05 6.57 -26.74
CA GLN A 71 -5.39 7.48 -27.66
C GLN A 71 -5.34 6.81 -29.03
N LEU A 72 -6.11 7.35 -29.97
CA LEU A 72 -6.12 6.93 -31.37
C LEU A 72 -5.03 7.68 -32.15
N PRO A 73 -4.67 7.18 -33.35
CA PRO A 73 -3.79 7.90 -34.26
C PRO A 73 -4.27 9.33 -34.54
N ASN A 74 -3.33 10.23 -34.82
CA ASN A 74 -3.62 11.62 -35.17
C ASN A 74 -4.55 11.69 -36.39
N GLY A 75 -5.52 12.61 -36.34
CA GLY A 75 -6.54 12.76 -37.38
C GLY A 75 -7.72 11.79 -37.27
N ALA A 76 -7.79 10.94 -36.23
CA ALA A 76 -9.01 10.20 -35.93
C ALA A 76 -10.17 11.17 -35.60
N SER A 77 -11.34 10.90 -36.19
CA SER A 77 -12.56 11.64 -35.89
C SER A 77 -13.08 11.31 -34.49
N LEU A 78 -13.87 12.22 -33.93
CA LEU A 78 -14.51 12.01 -32.63
C LEU A 78 -15.37 10.74 -32.64
N ASP A 79 -16.13 10.49 -33.71
CA ASP A 79 -16.98 9.29 -33.85
C ASP A 79 -16.18 7.98 -33.73
N ARG A 80 -14.95 7.94 -34.28
CA ARG A 80 -14.07 6.76 -34.16
C ARG A 80 -13.59 6.57 -32.72
N THR A 81 -13.24 7.65 -32.05
CA THR A 81 -12.82 7.63 -30.65
C THR A 81 -13.98 7.25 -29.74
N GLU A 82 -15.17 7.79 -29.99
CA GLU A 82 -16.39 7.44 -29.26
C GLU A 82 -16.71 5.96 -29.39
N ALA A 83 -16.62 5.38 -30.59
CA ALA A 83 -16.84 3.95 -30.78
C ALA A 83 -15.89 3.08 -29.93
N VAL A 84 -14.62 3.49 -29.80
CA VAL A 84 -13.64 2.80 -28.95
C VAL A 84 -13.97 2.98 -27.47
N ILE A 85 -14.25 4.20 -27.04
CA ILE A 85 -14.58 4.55 -25.66
C ILE A 85 -15.86 3.83 -25.19
N ARG A 86 -16.87 3.72 -26.07
CA ARG A 86 -18.10 2.98 -25.81
C ARG A 86 -17.80 1.48 -25.63
N LYS A 87 -16.99 0.89 -26.52
CA LYS A 87 -16.56 -0.51 -26.38
C LYS A 87 -15.80 -0.75 -25.08
N MET A 88 -14.93 0.17 -24.66
CA MET A 88 -14.22 0.09 -23.38
C MET A 88 -15.19 0.12 -22.20
N SER A 89 -16.16 1.04 -22.22
CA SER A 89 -17.18 1.19 -21.18
C SER A 89 -18.04 -0.08 -21.07
N ASP A 90 -18.52 -0.61 -22.19
CA ASP A 90 -19.29 -1.86 -22.25
C ASP A 90 -18.49 -3.06 -21.73
N THR A 91 -17.18 -3.08 -21.96
CA THR A 91 -16.28 -4.13 -21.48
C THR A 91 -16.07 -4.03 -19.98
N ALA A 92 -15.88 -2.81 -19.46
CA ALA A 92 -15.73 -2.56 -18.03
C ALA A 92 -17.00 -2.93 -17.25
N LEU A 93 -18.17 -2.54 -17.76
CA LEU A 93 -19.47 -2.84 -17.12
C LEU A 93 -19.77 -4.34 -17.01
N LYS A 94 -19.15 -5.18 -17.85
CA LYS A 94 -19.26 -6.64 -17.77
C LYS A 94 -18.41 -7.26 -16.66
N GLN A 95 -17.46 -6.52 -16.10
CA GLN A 95 -16.58 -7.04 -15.06
C GLN A 95 -17.27 -7.01 -13.70
N PRO A 96 -17.22 -8.12 -12.92
CA PRO A 96 -17.75 -8.13 -11.58
C PRO A 96 -16.99 -7.11 -10.70
N GLY A 97 -17.73 -6.36 -9.89
CA GLY A 97 -17.17 -5.33 -9.00
C GLY A 97 -17.10 -3.93 -9.61
N VAL A 98 -17.40 -3.76 -10.91
CA VAL A 98 -17.64 -2.44 -11.50
C VAL A 98 -19.06 -1.98 -11.18
N GLU A 99 -19.21 -0.72 -10.79
CA GLU A 99 -20.49 -0.08 -10.50
C GLU A 99 -20.99 0.76 -11.69
N SER A 100 -20.12 1.61 -12.24
CA SER A 100 -20.45 2.38 -13.45
C SER A 100 -19.21 2.73 -14.27
N ALA A 101 -19.40 3.07 -15.55
CA ALA A 101 -18.35 3.54 -16.45
C ALA A 101 -18.77 4.87 -17.08
N VAL A 102 -18.20 5.98 -16.60
CA VAL A 102 -18.49 7.33 -17.08
C VAL A 102 -17.48 7.71 -18.16
N ALA A 103 -17.96 7.86 -19.39
CA ALA A 103 -17.14 8.09 -20.57
C ALA A 103 -17.14 9.57 -21.02
N PHE A 104 -15.96 10.06 -21.41
CA PHE A 104 -15.74 11.38 -22.01
C PHE A 104 -14.92 11.24 -23.30
N PRO A 105 -15.56 10.92 -24.43
CA PRO A 105 -14.92 11.00 -25.75
C PRO A 105 -14.50 12.43 -26.04
N GLY A 106 -13.30 12.62 -26.60
CA GLY A 106 -12.78 13.94 -26.91
C GLY A 106 -11.95 14.58 -25.79
N LEU A 107 -11.91 14.01 -24.59
CA LEU A 107 -11.14 14.53 -23.47
C LEU A 107 -9.85 13.73 -23.28
N SER A 108 -8.71 14.41 -23.40
CA SER A 108 -7.39 13.84 -23.19
C SER A 108 -6.98 13.89 -21.71
N ILE A 109 -6.42 12.78 -21.19
CA ILE A 109 -5.84 12.77 -19.84
C ILE A 109 -4.57 13.63 -19.74
N ASN A 110 -3.92 13.89 -20.88
CA ASN A 110 -2.77 14.78 -20.94
C ASN A 110 -3.25 16.24 -20.90
N GLY A 111 -3.38 16.76 -19.68
CA GLY A 111 -3.74 18.16 -19.42
C GLY A 111 -5.24 18.46 -19.52
N PHE A 112 -6.12 17.46 -19.58
CA PHE A 112 -7.58 17.65 -19.70
C PHE A 112 -7.95 18.55 -20.90
N THR A 113 -7.26 18.35 -22.02
CA THR A 113 -7.45 19.10 -23.26
C THR A 113 -8.41 18.38 -24.20
N ASN A 114 -9.10 19.15 -25.06
CA ASN A 114 -9.99 18.58 -26.07
C ASN A 114 -9.18 18.06 -27.26
N SER A 115 -9.33 16.79 -27.60
CA SER A 115 -8.72 16.13 -28.75
C SER A 115 -9.66 15.08 -29.33
N SER A 116 -10.00 15.18 -30.61
CA SER A 116 -10.89 14.23 -31.28
C SER A 116 -10.35 12.79 -31.33
N SER A 117 -9.04 12.61 -31.17
CA SER A 117 -8.38 11.30 -31.14
C SER A 117 -8.14 10.76 -29.73
N ALA A 118 -8.56 11.46 -28.68
CA ALA A 118 -8.38 11.04 -27.30
C ALA A 118 -9.72 10.89 -26.57
N GLY A 119 -9.77 10.00 -25.59
CA GLY A 119 -10.93 9.89 -24.70
C GLY A 119 -10.56 9.23 -23.38
N ILE A 120 -11.37 9.47 -22.35
CA ILE A 120 -11.17 8.97 -21.01
C ILE A 120 -12.46 8.33 -20.48
N VAL A 121 -12.33 7.28 -19.67
CA VAL A 121 -13.41 6.57 -18.99
C VAL A 121 -13.06 6.45 -17.52
N PHE A 122 -13.92 6.97 -16.66
CA PHE A 122 -13.86 6.78 -15.22
C PHE A 122 -14.72 5.58 -14.86
N VAL A 123 -14.07 4.47 -14.51
CA VAL A 123 -14.73 3.24 -14.09
C VAL A 123 -14.82 3.27 -12.57
N THR A 124 -16.01 3.48 -12.03
CA THR A 124 -16.26 3.41 -10.59
C THR A 124 -16.46 1.96 -10.17
N LEU A 125 -15.93 1.62 -9.00
CA LEU A 125 -15.96 0.29 -8.43
C LEU A 125 -16.97 0.28 -7.28
N LYS A 126 -17.64 -0.86 -7.10
CA LYS A 126 -18.56 -1.08 -5.99
C LYS A 126 -17.88 -0.85 -4.62
N PRO A 127 -18.64 -0.64 -3.54
CA PRO A 127 -18.12 -0.62 -2.18
C PRO A 127 -17.24 -1.82 -1.86
N PHE A 128 -16.22 -1.64 -1.02
CA PHE A 128 -15.26 -2.70 -0.67
C PHE A 128 -15.93 -3.98 -0.16
N ASP A 129 -16.99 -3.85 0.63
CA ASP A 129 -17.72 -4.99 1.20
C ASP A 129 -18.45 -5.85 0.15
N GLU A 130 -18.71 -5.28 -1.04
CA GLU A 130 -19.32 -5.96 -2.18
C GLU A 130 -18.28 -6.52 -3.16
N ARG A 131 -17.01 -6.13 -3.03
CA ARG A 131 -15.89 -6.61 -3.84
C ARG A 131 -15.08 -7.64 -3.05
N LYS A 132 -15.74 -8.73 -2.66
CA LYS A 132 -15.07 -9.86 -2.01
C LYS A 132 -14.33 -10.69 -3.06
N ALA A 133 -13.05 -10.94 -2.80
CA ALA A 133 -12.20 -11.85 -3.56
C ALA A 133 -12.58 -13.31 -3.29
#